data_AF-A0A8H9GR56-F1
#
_entry.id   AF-A0A8H9GR56-F1
#
_cell.length_a   1.000
_cell.length_b   1.000
_cell.length_c   1.000
_cell.angle_alpha   90.00
_cell.angle_beta   90.00
_cell.angle_gamma   90.00
#
_symmetry.space_group_name_H-M   'P 1'
#
loop_
_entity.id
_entity.type
_entity.pdbx_description
1 polymer ?
#
loop_
_entity_poly.entity_id
_entity_poly.type
_entity_poly.pdbx_seq_one_letter_code
_entity_poly.pdbx_strand_id
1 'polypeptide(L)'
;MSRDNRLYAAWVVSLIATLGSLYFSEIRHFNPCVLCWFQRICMYPLAVILGVAALTGDLRVRRYVLPLAGIGVLIALYQNLETWGVVPVLRACTADPSASCGTPWPVWGMNSPLNTVLTIPVLSMIAFTLIIGLLSWRRSRTI
;
A
#
# COMPACT_ATOMS: atom_id res chain seq x y z
N MET A 1 21.22 11.34 -1.90
CA MET A 1 20.69 10.34 -0.97
C MET A 1 21.72 9.23 -0.77
N SER A 2 22.23 9.05 0.46
CA SER A 2 23.04 7.87 0.82
C SER A 2 22.19 6.59 0.65
N ARG A 3 22.83 5.43 0.59
CA ARG A 3 22.16 4.12 0.54
C ARG A 3 21.21 3.94 1.72
N ASP A 4 21.66 4.35 2.91
CA ASP A 4 20.90 4.23 4.15
C ASP A 4 19.65 5.11 4.11
N ASN A 5 19.77 6.36 3.65
CA ASN A 5 18.63 7.28 3.53
C ASN A 5 17.48 6.72 2.66
N ARG A 6 17.79 5.87 1.66
CA ARG A 6 16.75 5.24 0.83
C ARG A 6 16.01 4.14 1.58
N LEU A 7 16.73 3.33 2.35
CA LEU A 7 16.14 2.29 3.18
C LEU A 7 15.29 2.92 4.29
N TYR A 8 15.79 3.97 4.95
CA TYR A 8 15.02 4.73 5.94
C TYR A 8 13.76 5.35 5.32
N ALA A 9 13.85 5.98 4.15
CA ALA A 9 12.68 6.54 3.48
C ALA A 9 11.65 5.45 3.11
N ALA A 10 12.09 4.32 2.57
CA ALA A 10 11.20 3.20 2.23
C ALA A 10 10.53 2.61 3.48
N TRP A 11 11.28 2.50 4.58
CA TRP A 11 10.76 2.06 5.86
C TRP A 11 9.69 3.02 6.38
N VAL A 12 9.95 4.33 6.41
CA VAL A 12 8.99 5.35 6.85
C VAL A 12 7.69 5.27 6.03
N VAL A 13 7.79 5.11 4.71
CA VAL A 13 6.60 4.94 3.85
C VAL A 13 5.80 3.70 4.24
N SER A 14 6.47 2.54 4.42
CA SER A 14 5.79 1.30 4.82
C SER A 14 5.16 1.38 6.22
N LEU A 15 5.79 2.11 7.14
CA LEU A 15 5.31 2.31 8.50
C LEU A 15 4.06 3.21 8.51
N ILE A 16 4.10 4.34 7.80
CA ILE A 16 2.94 5.24 7.66
C ILE A 16 1.77 4.50 6.99
N ALA A 17 2.03 3.71 5.94
CA ALA A 17 0.99 2.94 5.27
C ALA A 17 0.34 1.89 6.20
N THR A 18 1.15 1.21 7.02
CA THR A 18 0.68 0.23 8.00
C THR A 18 -0.16 0.89 9.09
N LEU A 19 0.34 1.99 9.68
CA LEU A 19 -0.38 2.74 10.71
C LEU A 19 -1.65 3.37 10.17
N GLY A 20 -1.64 3.92 8.96
CA GLY A 20 -2.84 4.46 8.30
C GLY A 20 -3.90 3.38 8.09
N SER A 21 -3.50 2.20 7.64
CA SER A 21 -4.39 1.04 7.47
C SER A 21 -5.05 0.60 8.79
N LEU A 22 -4.29 0.59 9.88
CA LEU A 22 -4.79 0.30 11.23
C LEU A 22 -5.72 1.40 11.75
N TYR A 23 -5.35 2.67 11.54
CA TYR A 23 -6.15 3.83 11.95
C TYR A 23 -7.55 3.80 11.32
N PHE A 24 -7.63 3.51 10.01
CA PHE A 24 -8.93 3.39 9.33
C PHE A 24 -9.78 2.23 9.86
N SER A 25 -9.15 1.12 10.25
CA SER A 25 -9.84 -0.05 10.82
C SER A 25 -10.38 0.20 12.22
N GLU A 26 -9.51 0.65 13.13
CA GLU A 26 -9.79 0.64 14.56
C GLU A 26 -10.46 1.93 15.03
N ILE A 27 -10.11 3.08 14.45
CA ILE A 27 -10.60 4.39 14.88
C ILE A 27 -11.78 4.85 14.02
N ARG A 28 -11.71 4.64 12.71
CA ARG A 28 -12.77 5.04 11.78
C ARG A 28 -13.78 3.94 11.51
N HIS A 29 -13.56 2.73 12.05
CA HIS A 29 -14.43 1.56 11.91
C HIS A 29 -14.76 1.22 10.44
N PHE A 30 -13.82 1.45 9.52
CA PHE A 30 -13.96 1.04 8.13
C PHE A 30 -13.64 -0.44 8.03
N ASN A 31 -14.65 -1.26 7.76
CA ASN A 31 -14.48 -2.70 7.71
C ASN A 31 -13.60 -3.07 6.49
N PRO A 32 -12.47 -3.77 6.69
CA PRO A 32 -11.58 -4.11 5.59
C PRO A 32 -12.24 -5.15 4.68
N CYS A 33 -12.22 -4.84 3.40
CA CYS A 33 -12.66 -5.75 2.36
C CYS A 33 -11.65 -6.90 2.15
N VAL A 34 -12.05 -7.97 1.44
CA VAL A 34 -11.17 -9.13 1.16
C VAL A 34 -9.88 -8.71 0.45
N LEU A 35 -9.95 -7.81 -0.53
CA LEU A 35 -8.77 -7.32 -1.27
C LEU A 35 -7.87 -6.44 -0.39
N CYS A 36 -8.47 -5.62 0.45
CA CYS A 36 -7.81 -4.78 1.44
C CYS A 36 -6.99 -5.66 2.40
N TRP A 37 -7.54 -6.82 2.76
CA TRP A 37 -6.86 -7.82 3.58
C TRP A 37 -5.61 -8.38 2.90
N PHE A 38 -5.70 -8.74 1.61
CA PHE A 38 -4.53 -9.16 0.85
C PHE A 38 -3.46 -8.06 0.72
N GLN A 39 -3.86 -6.79 0.59
CA GLN A 39 -2.91 -5.67 0.63
C GLN A 39 -2.22 -5.55 2.00
N ARG A 40 -2.94 -5.78 3.12
CA ARG A 40 -2.34 -5.80 4.47
C ARG A 40 -1.29 -6.90 4.62
N ILE A 41 -1.57 -8.10 4.12
CA ILE A 41 -0.62 -9.23 4.11
C ILE A 41 0.66 -8.85 3.35
N CYS A 42 0.55 -8.07 2.28
CA CYS A 42 1.72 -7.59 1.54
C CYS A 42 2.44 -6.43 2.25
N MET A 43 1.73 -5.51 2.91
CA MET A 43 2.30 -4.28 3.47
C MET A 43 2.90 -4.46 4.87
N TYR A 44 2.24 -5.20 5.77
CA TYR A 44 2.67 -5.27 7.18
C TYR A 44 4.04 -5.94 7.36
N PRO A 45 4.37 -7.04 6.64
CA PRO A 45 5.71 -7.61 6.71
C PRO A 45 6.78 -6.64 6.19
N LEU A 46 6.45 -5.79 5.20
CA LEU A 46 7.39 -4.81 4.66
C LEU A 46 7.81 -3.77 5.71
N ALA A 47 6.89 -3.34 6.58
CA ALA A 47 7.22 -2.40 7.66
C ALA A 47 8.28 -2.97 8.62
N VAL A 48 8.20 -4.27 8.93
CA VAL A 48 9.17 -4.94 9.80
C VAL A 48 10.48 -5.19 9.06
N ILE A 49 10.41 -5.78 7.87
CA ILE A 49 11.59 -6.17 7.07
C ILE A 49 12.42 -4.94 6.68
N LEU A 50 11.79 -3.86 6.22
CA LEU A 50 12.48 -2.62 5.88
C LEU A 50 13.03 -1.91 7.12
N GLY A 51 12.39 -2.05 8.28
CA GLY A 51 12.90 -1.51 9.54
C GLY A 51 14.20 -2.17 9.95
N VAL A 52 14.26 -3.50 9.92
CA VAL A 52 15.49 -4.25 10.19
C VAL A 52 16.56 -3.89 9.16
N ALA A 53 16.23 -3.85 7.87
CA ALA A 53 17.20 -3.51 6.83
C ALA A 53 17.70 -2.06 6.91
N ALA A 54 16.88 -1.12 7.38
CA ALA A 54 17.30 0.26 7.60
C ALA A 54 18.31 0.38 8.75
N LEU A 55 18.13 -0.40 9.82
CA LEU A 55 19.06 -0.44 10.96
C LEU A 55 20.38 -1.16 10.63
N THR A 56 20.33 -2.23 9.84
CA THR A 56 21.53 -3.00 9.46
C THR A 56 22.23 -2.49 8.20
N GLY A 57 21.58 -1.62 7.42
CA GLY A 57 22.09 -1.14 6.13
C GLY A 57 22.10 -2.20 5.02
N ASP A 58 21.40 -3.34 5.18
CA ASP A 58 21.46 -4.44 4.22
C ASP A 58 20.54 -4.24 3.01
N LEU A 59 21.14 -3.91 1.87
CA LEU A 59 20.45 -3.74 0.58
C LEU A 59 20.05 -5.05 -0.10
N ARG A 60 20.49 -6.22 0.39
CA ARG A 60 20.10 -7.53 -0.17
C ARG A 60 18.61 -7.79 0.01
N VAL A 61 17.98 -7.11 0.98
CA VAL A 61 16.53 -7.15 1.26
C VAL A 61 15.67 -6.85 0.02
N ARG A 62 16.20 -6.07 -0.93
CA ARG A 62 15.52 -5.72 -2.20
C ARG A 62 15.03 -6.95 -2.97
N ARG A 63 15.71 -8.09 -2.87
CA ARG A 63 15.33 -9.33 -3.58
C ARG A 63 13.99 -9.89 -3.13
N TYR A 64 13.62 -9.69 -1.86
CA TYR A 64 12.38 -10.20 -1.29
C TYR A 64 11.31 -9.11 -1.20
N VAL A 65 11.71 -7.86 -0.94
CA VAL A 65 10.78 -6.73 -0.84
C VAL A 65 10.18 -6.36 -2.19
N LEU A 66 10.96 -6.35 -3.28
CA LEU A 66 10.44 -5.97 -4.60
C LEU A 66 9.32 -6.88 -5.12
N PRO A 67 9.45 -8.23 -5.13
CA PRO A 67 8.36 -9.08 -5.60
C PRO A 67 7.12 -8.94 -4.71
N LEU A 68 7.28 -8.83 -3.38
CA LEU A 68 6.16 -8.65 -2.46
C LEU A 68 5.45 -7.31 -2.69
N ALA A 69 6.19 -6.22 -2.81
CA ALA A 69 5.62 -4.91 -3.14
C ALA A 69 4.98 -4.90 -4.53
N GLY A 70 5.55 -5.62 -5.50
CA GLY A 70 4.98 -5.79 -6.84
C GLY A 70 3.62 -6.47 -6.82
N ILE A 71 3.46 -7.54 -6.04
CA ILE A 71 2.16 -8.19 -5.80
C ILE A 71 1.19 -7.19 -5.17
N GLY A 72 1.65 -6.42 -4.17
CA GLY A 72 0.86 -5.35 -3.56
C GLY A 72 0.34 -4.32 -4.56
N VAL A 73 1.18 -3.87 -5.50
CA VAL A 73 0.76 -2.95 -6.59
C VAL A 73 -0.32 -3.59 -7.47
N LEU A 74 -0.17 -4.85 -7.86
CA LEU A 74 -1.15 -5.53 -8.73
C LEU A 74 -2.52 -5.63 -8.06
N ILE A 75 -2.54 -5.99 -6.77
CA ILE A 75 -3.78 -6.09 -5.98
C ILE A 75 -4.42 -4.71 -5.81
N ALA A 76 -3.61 -3.68 -5.52
CA ALA A 76 -4.10 -2.30 -5.41
C ALA A 76 -4.63 -1.77 -6.74
N LEU A 77 -3.97 -2.06 -7.86
CA LEU A 77 -4.42 -1.70 -9.19
C LEU A 77 -5.78 -2.34 -9.48
N TYR A 78 -5.92 -3.64 -9.22
CA TYR A 78 -7.18 -4.35 -9.44
C TYR A 78 -8.32 -3.72 -8.62
N GLN A 79 -8.07 -3.42 -7.34
CA GLN A 79 -9.10 -2.81 -6.50
C GLN A 79 -9.47 -1.38 -6.94
N ASN A 80 -8.51 -0.60 -7.44
CA ASN A 80 -8.81 0.70 -8.03
C ASN A 80 -9.72 0.58 -9.26
N LEU A 81 -9.47 -0.42 -10.11
CA LEU A 81 -10.32 -0.66 -11.28
C LEU A 81 -11.75 -1.06 -10.88
N GLU A 82 -11.93 -1.84 -9.81
CA GLU A 82 -13.26 -2.12 -9.25
C GLU A 82 -13.94 -0.84 -8.72
N THR A 83 -13.17 0.01 -8.03
CA THR A 83 -13.69 1.26 -7.44
C THR A 83 -14.10 2.28 -8.52
N TRP A 84 -13.42 2.29 -9.66
CA TRP A 84 -13.75 3.12 -10.82
C TRP A 84 -14.80 2.49 -11.76
N GLY A 85 -15.30 1.29 -11.45
CA GLY A 85 -16.33 0.62 -12.24
C GLY A 85 -15.84 0.09 -13.60
N VAL A 86 -14.53 -0.05 -13.80
CA VAL A 86 -13.95 -0.62 -15.02
C VAL A 86 -14.10 -2.14 -15.06
N VAL A 87 -14.07 -2.79 -13.89
CA VAL A 87 -14.26 -4.24 -13.71
C VAL A 87 -15.40 -4.47 -12.73
N PRO A 88 -16.21 -5.54 -12.91
CA PRO A 88 -17.21 -5.93 -11.94
C PRO A 88 -16.57 -6.32 -10.61
N VAL A 89 -17.27 -6.02 -9.52
CA VAL A 89 -16.85 -6.39 -8.16
C VAL A 89 -16.80 -7.91 -8.02
N LEU A 90 -15.70 -8.41 -7.46
CA LEU A 90 -15.53 -9.83 -7.16
C LEU A 90 -16.67 -10.37 -6.29
N ARG A 91 -17.17 -11.58 -6.61
CA ARG A 91 -18.20 -12.25 -5.80
C ARG A 91 -17.76 -12.49 -4.34
N ALA A 92 -16.46 -12.67 -4.11
CA ALA A 92 -15.90 -12.77 -2.76
C ALA A 92 -16.06 -11.47 -1.96
N CYS A 93 -16.09 -10.31 -2.64
CA CYS A 93 -16.32 -9.01 -2.03
C CYS A 93 -17.81 -8.67 -1.85
N THR A 94 -18.72 -9.47 -2.40
CA THR A 94 -20.18 -9.31 -2.22
C THR A 94 -20.76 -10.24 -1.15
N ALA A 95 -19.93 -11.10 -0.56
CA ALA A 95 -20.34 -12.02 0.50
C ALA A 95 -20.72 -11.29 1.80
N ASP A 96 -20.07 -10.17 2.10
CA ASP A 96 -20.41 -9.27 3.20
C ASP A 96 -20.81 -7.88 2.67
N PRO A 97 -22.11 -7.50 2.74
CA PRO A 97 -22.58 -6.20 2.27
C PRO A 97 -21.94 -5.01 2.99
N SER A 98 -21.45 -5.23 4.21
CA SER A 98 -20.79 -4.22 5.05
C SER A 98 -19.33 -3.96 4.70
N ALA A 99 -18.72 -4.77 3.82
CA ALA A 99 -17.29 -4.71 3.49
C ALA A 99 -17.03 -4.79 1.97
N SER A 100 -17.88 -4.13 1.17
CA SER A 100 -17.76 -4.20 -0.28
C SER A 100 -16.45 -3.55 -0.77
N CYS A 101 -15.77 -4.20 -1.72
CA CYS A 101 -14.48 -3.74 -2.27
C CYS A 101 -14.61 -2.51 -3.18
N GLY A 102 -15.81 -2.24 -3.70
CA GLY A 102 -16.07 -1.18 -4.70
C GLY A 102 -16.61 0.13 -4.14
N THR A 103 -16.99 0.20 -2.86
CA THR A 103 -17.50 1.43 -2.24
C THR A 103 -16.36 2.30 -1.73
N PRO A 104 -16.17 3.54 -2.25
CA PRO A 104 -15.15 4.44 -1.73
C PRO A 104 -15.55 4.96 -0.35
N TRP A 105 -14.64 4.82 0.62
CA TRP A 105 -14.82 5.34 1.97
C TRP A 105 -14.56 6.86 2.04
N PRO A 106 -15.29 7.62 2.86
CA PRO A 106 -15.11 9.07 2.99
C PRO A 106 -13.89 9.41 3.86
N VAL A 107 -12.70 9.25 3.29
CA VAL A 107 -11.41 9.52 3.96
C VAL A 107 -11.20 11.03 4.17
N TRP A 108 -11.61 11.85 3.21
CA TRP A 108 -11.35 13.30 3.17
C TRP A 108 -12.55 14.15 3.63
N GLY A 109 -13.54 13.52 4.29
CA GLY A 109 -14.80 14.15 4.70
C GLY A 109 -15.95 13.85 3.74
N MET A 110 -17.20 13.94 4.22
CA MET A 110 -18.38 13.34 3.58
C MET A 110 -18.71 13.91 2.18
N ASN A 111 -18.40 15.18 1.92
CA ASN A 111 -18.73 15.89 0.66
C ASN A 111 -17.50 16.31 -0.16
N SER A 112 -16.34 15.71 0.10
CA SER A 112 -15.12 16.10 -0.62
C SER A 112 -15.03 15.37 -1.98
N PRO A 113 -14.69 16.07 -3.08
CA PRO A 113 -14.48 15.44 -4.39
C PRO A 113 -13.25 14.53 -4.41
N LEU A 114 -12.38 14.66 -3.39
CA LEU A 114 -11.17 13.85 -3.22
C LEU A 114 -11.48 12.38 -2.94
N ASN A 115 -12.65 12.03 -2.40
CA ASN A 115 -13.00 10.64 -2.13
C ASN A 115 -13.15 9.78 -3.40
N THR A 116 -13.35 10.40 -4.57
CA THR A 116 -13.48 9.68 -5.84
C THR A 116 -12.12 9.43 -6.49
N VAL A 117 -11.17 10.35 -6.30
CA VAL A 117 -9.84 10.31 -6.94
C VAL A 117 -8.80 9.67 -6.03
N LEU A 118 -8.80 10.01 -4.74
CA LEU A 118 -7.78 9.60 -3.77
C LEU A 118 -8.39 8.69 -2.71
N THR A 119 -8.72 7.48 -3.14
CA THR A 119 -9.30 6.42 -2.32
C THR A 119 -8.23 5.66 -1.52
N ILE A 120 -8.66 4.81 -0.58
CA ILE A 120 -7.75 3.95 0.20
C ILE A 120 -6.89 3.05 -0.71
N PRO A 121 -7.44 2.39 -1.75
CA PRO A 121 -6.63 1.61 -2.68
C PRO A 121 -5.61 2.45 -3.46
N VAL A 122 -5.93 3.70 -3.88
CA VAL A 122 -4.96 4.61 -4.51
C VAL A 122 -3.80 4.92 -3.57
N LEU A 123 -4.08 5.25 -2.32
CA LEU A 123 -3.06 5.53 -1.30
C LEU A 123 -2.12 4.34 -1.10
N SER A 124 -2.66 3.12 -1.05
CA SER A 124 -1.85 1.89 -0.94
C SER A 124 -0.97 1.67 -2.16
N MET A 125 -1.50 1.94 -3.37
CA MET A 125 -0.76 1.82 -4.63
C MET A 125 0.41 2.80 -4.67
N ILE A 126 0.21 4.04 -4.23
CA ILE A 126 1.26 5.05 -4.10
C ILE A 126 2.35 4.58 -3.13
N ALA A 127 1.96 4.03 -1.97
CA ALA A 127 2.94 3.53 -1.00
C ALA A 127 3.81 2.39 -1.57
N PHE A 128 3.20 1.38 -2.19
CA PHE A 128 3.95 0.27 -2.79
C PHE A 128 4.84 0.73 -3.95
N THR A 129 4.34 1.61 -4.82
CA THR A 129 5.14 2.15 -5.94
C THR A 129 6.29 3.03 -5.45
N LEU A 130 6.11 3.81 -4.38
CA LEU A 130 7.20 4.55 -3.75
C LEU A 130 8.27 3.62 -3.17
N ILE A 131 7.87 2.56 -2.46
CA ILE A 131 8.81 1.54 -1.93
C ILE A 131 9.61 0.91 -3.09
N ILE A 132 8.92 0.50 -4.17
CA ILE A 132 9.58 -0.03 -5.36
C ILE A 132 10.52 1.00 -5.97
N GLY A 133 10.10 2.25 -6.15
CA GLY A 133 10.91 3.33 -6.72
C GLY A 133 12.18 3.60 -5.91
N LEU A 134 12.05 3.73 -4.60
CA LEU A 134 13.17 4.01 -3.68
C LEU A 134 14.20 2.89 -3.68
N LEU A 135 13.75 1.64 -3.73
CA LEU A 135 14.63 0.47 -3.76
C LEU A 135 15.17 0.17 -5.16
N SER A 136 14.42 0.52 -6.22
CA SER A 136 14.76 0.22 -7.60
C SER A 136 15.76 1.20 -8.21
N TRP A 137 15.72 2.47 -7.80
CA TRP A 137 16.56 3.56 -8.31
C TRP A 137 18.04 3.19 -8.29
N ARG A 138 18.60 2.76 -9.42
CA ARG A 138 20.06 2.65 -9.58
C ARG A 138 20.61 4.06 -9.62
N ARG A 139 21.43 4.45 -8.64
CA ARG A 139 22.24 5.66 -8.79
C ARG A 139 23.32 5.31 -9.83
N SER A 140 23.35 6.06 -10.93
CA SER A 140 24.47 6.09 -11.86
C SER A 140 25.74 6.24 -11.03
N ARG A 141 26.72 5.34 -11.22
CA ARG A 141 28.06 5.54 -10.65
C ARG A 141 28.55 6.86 -11.24
N THR A 142 28.54 7.94 -10.46
CA THR A 142 29.42 9.07 -10.75
C THR A 142 30.82 8.54 -10.57
N ILE A 143 31.48 8.29 -11.70
CA ILE A 143 32.92 8.05 -11.82
C ILE A 143 33.64 9.28 -11.30
#